data_AF-A0A534T8I1-F1
#
_entry.id   AF-A0A534T8I1-F1
#
_cell.length_a   1.000
_cell.length_b   1.000
_cell.length_c   1.000
_cell.angle_alpha   90.00
_cell.angle_beta   90.00
_cell.angle_gamma   90.00
#
_symmetry.space_group_name_H-M   'P 1'
#
loop_
_entity.id
_entity.type
_entity.pdbx_description
1 polymer ?
#
loop_
_entity_poly.entity_id
_entity_poly.type
_entity_poly.pdbx_seq_one_letter_code
_entity_poly.pdbx_strand_id
1 'polypeptide(L)'
;MIPIGISVHTSENVVVDFETQVVLKLHPAGTTEFNVAPGIVYNFGPAAAGLRLVFPIGASPSAAGLVPLINKGLANLGFGMWFIEAALPIVYHGSGGAAEGHVTFDFVLHSGIGF
;
A
#
# COMPACT_ATOMS: atom_id res chain seq x y z
N MET A 1 9.71 -3.34 0.81
CA MET A 1 8.69 -2.64 1.60
C MET A 1 8.17 -3.59 2.65
N ILE A 2 7.91 -3.10 3.87
CA ILE A 2 7.26 -3.87 4.93
C ILE A 2 5.93 -3.16 5.26
N PRO A 3 4.78 -3.71 4.82
CA PRO A 3 3.46 -3.18 5.15
C PRO A 3 3.01 -3.66 6.53
N ILE A 4 2.41 -2.76 7.31
CA ILE A 4 1.78 -3.04 8.60
C ILE A 4 0.44 -2.33 8.59
N GLY A 5 -0.65 -3.07 8.70
CA GLY A 5 -1.99 -2.53 8.57
C GLY A 5 -2.95 -2.94 9.69
N ILE A 6 -3.98 -2.12 9.86
CA ILE A 6 -5.18 -2.44 10.63
C ILE A 6 -6.37 -2.20 9.71
N SER A 7 -7.25 -3.19 9.63
CA SER A 7 -8.43 -3.13 8.79
C SER A 7 -9.69 -3.26 9.65
N VAL A 8 -10.71 -2.48 9.32
CA VAL A 8 -12.00 -2.45 10.01
C VAL A 8 -13.09 -2.87 9.03
N HIS A 9 -13.74 -3.98 9.32
CA HIS A 9 -14.90 -4.45 8.54
C HIS A 9 -16.10 -3.56 8.86
N THR A 10 -16.58 -2.83 7.86
CA THR A 10 -17.75 -1.94 7.99
C THR A 10 -19.03 -2.62 7.50
N SER A 11 -18.91 -3.63 6.64
CA SER A 11 -19.97 -4.51 6.19
C SER A 11 -19.41 -5.90 5.84
N GLU A 12 -20.24 -6.80 5.32
CA GLU A 12 -19.81 -8.11 4.84
C GLU A 12 -18.77 -8.03 3.71
N ASN A 13 -18.85 -6.98 2.88
CA ASN A 13 -17.99 -6.83 1.72
C ASN A 13 -17.06 -5.61 1.77
N VAL A 14 -17.27 -4.65 2.67
CA VAL A 14 -16.49 -3.41 2.69
C VAL A 14 -15.61 -3.34 3.93
N VAL A 15 -14.32 -3.13 3.68
CA VAL A 15 -13.29 -2.98 4.70
C VAL A 15 -12.63 -1.62 4.53
N VAL A 16 -12.56 -0.85 5.61
CA VAL A 16 -11.71 0.34 5.67
C VAL A 16 -10.34 -0.11 6.15
N ASP A 17 -9.32 0.22 5.39
CA ASP A 17 -7.97 -0.29 5.58
C ASP A 17 -7.00 0.85 5.87
N PHE A 18 -6.18 0.69 6.91
CA PHE A 18 -5.16 1.66 7.29
C PHE A 18 -3.82 0.97 7.29
N GLU A 19 -2.99 1.27 6.30
CA GLU A 19 -1.65 0.69 6.18
C GLU A 19 -0.57 1.74 6.43
N THR A 20 0.49 1.33 7.10
CA THR A 20 1.76 2.03 7.16
C THR A 20 2.83 1.20 6.48
N GLN A 21 3.74 1.84 5.76
CA GLN A 21 4.76 1.13 4.99
C GLN A 21 6.13 1.70 5.33
N VAL A 22 7.05 0.81 5.70
CA VAL A 22 8.48 1.13 5.79
C VAL A 22 9.15 0.68 4.49
N VAL A 23 9.71 1.63 3.75
CA VAL A 23 10.43 1.38 2.50
C VAL A 23 11.91 1.60 2.74
N LEU A 24 12.66 0.50 2.80
CA LEU A 24 14.12 0.54 2.90
C LEU A 24 14.70 0.68 1.49
N LYS A 25 15.37 1.80 1.22
CA LYS A 25 16.14 2.02 -0.01
C LYS A 25 17.60 1.71 0.26
N LEU A 26 18.25 0.99 -0.66
CA LEU A 26 19.67 0.70 -0.57
C LEU A 26 20.46 1.97 -0.93
N HIS A 27 21.45 2.32 -0.11
CA HIS A 27 22.39 3.40 -0.44
C HIS A 27 23.22 3.04 -1.68
N PRO A 28 23.49 3.98 -2.61
CA PRO A 28 23.17 5.41 -2.59
C PRO A 28 21.79 5.78 -3.18
N ALA A 29 20.98 4.81 -3.59
CA ALA A 29 19.75 5.05 -4.36
C ALA A 29 18.64 5.76 -3.56
N GLY A 30 18.74 5.83 -2.22
CA GLY A 30 17.85 6.65 -1.41
C GLY A 30 17.99 6.45 0.09
N THR A 31 17.12 7.12 0.83
CA THR A 31 16.93 6.95 2.28
C THR A 31 15.67 6.15 2.58
N THR A 32 15.56 5.63 3.80
CA THR A 32 14.33 5.01 4.28
C THR A 32 13.15 5.99 4.20
N GLU A 33 12.02 5.50 3.72
CA GLU A 33 10.76 6.24 3.65
C GLU A 33 9.69 5.60 4.53
N PHE A 34 8.82 6.43 5.07
CA PHE A 34 7.65 6.03 5.84
C PHE A 34 6.40 6.56 5.14
N ASN A 35 5.50 5.66 4.75
CA ASN A 35 4.25 6.03 4.11
C ASN A 35 3.06 5.74 5.01
N VAL A 36 2.05 6.61 4.94
CA VAL A 36 0.70 6.35 5.46
C VAL A 36 -0.25 6.17 4.28
N ALA A 37 -0.99 5.07 4.29
CA ALA A 37 -1.78 4.60 3.17
C ALA A 37 -3.18 4.13 3.59
N PRO A 38 -4.12 5.07 3.87
CA PRO A 38 -5.51 4.71 4.14
C PRO A 38 -6.21 4.31 2.83
N GLY A 39 -7.18 3.41 2.92
CA GLY A 39 -7.92 2.94 1.76
C GLY A 39 -9.20 2.20 2.09
N ILE A 40 -9.81 1.70 1.02
CA ILE A 40 -11.01 0.88 1.08
C ILE A 40 -10.76 -0.38 0.26
N VAL A 41 -11.18 -1.52 0.80
CA VAL A 41 -11.11 -2.83 0.15
C VAL A 41 -12.52 -3.40 0.05
N TYR A 42 -12.86 -3.93 -1.12
CA TYR A 42 -14.09 -4.64 -1.38
C TYR A 42 -13.82 -6.14 -1.56
N ASN A 43 -14.51 -6.97 -0.78
CA ASN A 43 -14.40 -8.42 -0.83
C ASN A 43 -15.43 -9.03 -1.80
N PHE A 44 -14.96 -9.70 -2.85
CA PHE A 44 -15.78 -10.39 -3.84
C PHE A 44 -15.99 -11.88 -3.52
N GLY A 45 -15.43 -12.38 -2.40
CA GLY A 45 -15.45 -13.79 -2.02
C GLY A 45 -14.07 -14.44 -2.22
N PRO A 46 -13.74 -14.94 -3.43
CA PRO A 46 -12.47 -15.61 -3.68
C PRO A 46 -11.27 -14.65 -3.82
N ALA A 47 -11.53 -13.35 -3.96
CA ALA A 47 -10.53 -12.29 -4.01
C ALA A 47 -11.15 -10.97 -3.52
N ALA A 48 -10.30 -10.04 -3.12
CA ALA A 48 -10.70 -8.68 -2.79
C ALA A 48 -9.90 -7.68 -3.62
N ALA A 49 -10.50 -6.54 -3.95
CA ALA A 49 -9.80 -5.44 -4.62
C ALA A 49 -9.99 -4.16 -3.83
N GLY A 50 -9.00 -3.28 -3.86
CA GLY A 50 -9.02 -2.07 -3.07
C GLY A 50 -8.30 -0.91 -3.74
N LEU A 51 -8.45 0.24 -3.13
CA LEU A 51 -7.74 1.46 -3.47
C LEU A 51 -7.28 2.11 -2.18
N ARG A 52 -5.97 2.27 -2.03
CA ARG A 52 -5.38 3.10 -0.98
C ARG A 52 -4.91 4.43 -1.57
N LEU A 53 -4.88 5.45 -0.75
CA LEU A 53 -4.02 6.61 -0.93
C LEU A 53 -2.61 6.23 -0.47
N VAL A 54 -1.60 7.00 -0.85
CA VAL A 54 -0.26 6.89 -0.25
C VAL A 54 0.33 8.27 -0.04
N PHE A 55 0.79 8.51 1.19
CA PHE A 55 1.41 9.76 1.61
C PHE A 55 2.79 9.48 2.19
N PRO A 56 3.87 9.73 1.43
CA PRO A 56 5.24 9.69 1.94
C PRO A 56 5.46 10.82 2.95
N ILE A 57 5.61 10.47 4.22
CA ILE A 57 5.73 11.43 5.30
C ILE A 57 7.14 12.01 5.31
N GLY A 58 7.23 13.35 5.29
CA GLY A 58 8.51 14.07 5.28
C GLY A 58 9.20 14.13 3.92
N ALA A 59 8.54 13.69 2.83
CA ALA A 59 9.08 13.83 1.48
C ALA A 59 9.26 15.30 1.10
N SER A 60 10.40 15.60 0.49
CA SER A 60 10.72 16.91 -0.09
C SER A 60 11.37 16.69 -1.47
N PRO A 61 10.72 17.10 -2.57
CA PRO A 61 9.39 17.72 -2.65
C PRO A 61 8.25 16.83 -2.12
N SER A 62 7.12 17.45 -1.76
CA SER A 62 5.94 16.72 -1.27
C SER A 62 5.39 15.77 -2.34
N ALA A 63 4.95 14.59 -1.91
CA ALA A 63 4.44 13.55 -2.79
C ALA A 63 3.12 12.99 -2.26
N ALA A 64 2.28 12.50 -3.16
CA ALA A 64 1.06 11.78 -2.85
C ALA A 64 0.67 10.86 -4.02
N GLY A 65 -0.06 9.80 -3.72
CA GLY A 65 -0.41 8.83 -4.75
C GLY A 65 -1.63 8.00 -4.45
N LEU A 66 -1.91 7.10 -5.39
CA LEU A 66 -2.94 6.08 -5.32
C LEU A 66 -2.28 4.71 -5.45
N VAL A 67 -2.85 3.72 -4.76
CA VAL A 67 -2.40 2.33 -4.78
C VAL A 67 -3.62 1.44 -4.98
N PRO A 68 -4.04 1.22 -6.24
CA PRO A 68 -4.94 0.12 -6.55
C PRO A 68 -4.28 -1.22 -6.19
N LEU A 69 -5.06 -2.13 -5.64
CA LEU A 69 -4.59 -3.44 -5.19
C LEU A 69 -5.63 -4.53 -5.42
N ILE A 70 -5.13 -5.76 -5.50
CA ILE A 70 -5.93 -6.99 -5.45
C ILE A 70 -5.25 -7.96 -4.48
N ASN A 71 -6.02 -8.56 -3.58
CA ASN A 71 -5.55 -9.62 -2.72
C ASN A 71 -6.37 -10.89 -2.86
N LYS A 72 -5.73 -12.02 -2.56
CA LYS A 72 -6.34 -13.36 -2.62
C LYS A 72 -5.85 -14.19 -1.45
N GLY A 73 -6.80 -14.75 -0.71
CA GLY A 73 -6.52 -15.80 0.29
C GLY A 73 -6.01 -17.07 -0.40
N LEU A 74 -4.93 -17.63 0.14
CA LEU A 74 -4.27 -18.84 -0.35
C LEU A 74 -4.54 -20.04 0.54
N ALA A 75 -4.51 -19.85 1.87
CA ALA A 75 -4.75 -20.93 2.83
C ALA A 75 -5.29 -20.41 4.16
N ASN A 76 -6.31 -21.09 4.70
CA ASN A 76 -6.77 -20.88 6.06
C ASN A 76 -5.85 -21.63 7.04
N LEU A 77 -5.23 -20.91 7.98
CA LEU A 77 -4.27 -21.45 8.94
C LEU A 77 -4.90 -21.76 10.31
N GLY A 78 -6.22 -21.60 10.46
CA GLY A 78 -6.96 -21.79 11.71
C GLY A 78 -6.87 -20.60 12.67
N PHE A 79 -5.79 -19.83 12.63
CA PHE A 79 -5.62 -18.57 13.39
C PHE A 79 -5.64 -17.33 12.50
N GLY A 80 -5.71 -17.50 11.17
CA GLY A 80 -5.66 -16.41 10.20
C GLY A 80 -5.67 -16.93 8.77
N MET A 81 -5.67 -16.00 7.81
CA MET A 81 -5.61 -16.28 6.38
C MET A 81 -4.24 -15.92 5.83
N TRP A 82 -3.54 -16.89 5.24
CA TRP A 82 -2.39 -16.59 4.40
C TRP A 82 -2.88 -16.03 3.08
N PHE A 83 -2.38 -14.87 2.68
CA PHE A 83 -2.79 -14.21 1.44
C PHE A 83 -1.59 -13.74 0.61
N ILE A 84 -1.88 -13.45 -0.65
CA ILE A 84 -1.01 -12.70 -1.55
C ILE A 84 -1.74 -11.44 -2.00
N GLU A 85 -1.02 -10.33 -2.11
CA GLU A 85 -1.52 -9.05 -2.59
C GLU A 85 -0.59 -8.50 -3.67
N ALA A 86 -1.18 -8.08 -4.78
CA ALA A 86 -0.53 -7.31 -5.82
C ALA A 86 -1.05 -5.87 -5.75
N ALA A 87 -0.13 -4.91 -5.70
CA ALA A 87 -0.41 -3.50 -5.59
C ALA A 87 0.37 -2.72 -6.66
N LEU A 88 -0.24 -1.68 -7.19
CA LEU A 88 0.38 -0.80 -8.19
C LEU A 88 0.43 0.63 -7.65
N PRO A 89 1.48 1.03 -6.91
CA PRO A 89 1.65 2.41 -6.49
C PRO A 89 1.85 3.34 -7.69
N ILE A 90 1.06 4.42 -7.71
CA ILE A 90 1.15 5.51 -8.67
C ILE A 90 1.33 6.78 -7.85
N VAL A 91 2.54 7.35 -7.85
CA VAL A 91 2.89 8.46 -6.97
C VAL A 91 3.33 9.66 -7.79
N TYR A 92 2.67 10.79 -7.55
CA TYR A 92 3.10 12.09 -8.04
C TYR A 92 4.05 12.73 -7.01
N HIS A 93 5.20 13.17 -7.49
CA HIS A 93 6.19 13.93 -6.74
C HIS A 93 6.12 15.38 -7.21
N GLY A 94 5.90 16.30 -6.28
CA GLY A 94 5.81 17.73 -6.58
C GLY A 94 7.12 18.30 -7.10
N SER A 95 7.04 19.51 -7.64
CA SER A 95 8.22 20.31 -7.98
C SER A 95 8.78 21.01 -6.74
N GLY A 96 10.10 21.15 -6.65
CA GLY A 96 10.75 21.88 -5.55
C GLY A 96 12.21 22.21 -5.87
N GLY A 97 12.64 23.43 -5.53
CA GLY A 97 13.96 23.93 -5.92
C GLY A 97 14.10 23.98 -7.45
N ALA A 98 15.06 23.22 -7.99
CA ALA A 98 15.29 23.08 -9.43
C ALA A 98 14.65 21.82 -10.06
N ALA A 99 13.93 21.00 -9.27
CA ALA A 99 13.35 19.75 -9.75
C ALA A 99 11.93 19.94 -10.30
N GLU A 100 11.66 19.39 -11.48
CA GLU A 100 10.32 19.30 -12.06
C GLU A 100 9.49 18.19 -11.39
N GLY A 101 8.17 18.39 -11.37
CA GLY A 101 7.25 17.36 -10.88
C GLY A 101 7.23 16.15 -11.81
N HIS A 102 7.09 14.95 -11.25
CA HIS A 102 7.09 13.71 -12.02
C HIS A 102 6.18 12.66 -11.39
N VAL A 103 5.81 11.64 -12.18
CA VAL A 103 5.01 10.49 -11.73
C VAL A 103 5.87 9.24 -11.76
N THR A 104 5.73 8.43 -10.73
CA THR A 104 6.34 7.10 -10.61
C THR A 104 5.27 6.02 -10.63
N PHE A 105 5.61 4.89 -11.26
CA PHE A 105 4.78 3.70 -11.33
C PHE A 105 5.62 2.53 -10.84
N ASP A 106 5.12 1.85 -9.82
CA ASP A 106 5.76 0.66 -9.26
C ASP A 106 4.80 -0.52 -9.27
N PHE A 107 5.34 -1.73 -9.20
CA PHE A 107 4.58 -2.94 -8.97
C PHE A 107 5.13 -3.66 -7.74
N VAL A 108 4.24 -3.95 -6.79
CA VAL A 108 4.59 -4.62 -5.54
C VAL A 108 3.76 -5.89 -5.44
N LEU A 109 4.44 -7.00 -5.20
CA LEU A 109 3.82 -8.26 -4.81
C LEU A 109 4.29 -8.58 -3.40
N HIS A 110 3.36 -8.75 -2.48
CA HIS A 110 3.68 -9.18 -1.13
C HIS A 110 2.75 -10.28 -0.67
N SER A 111 3.14 -10.94 0.41
CA SER A 111 2.36 -11.97 1.06
C SER A 111 2.35 -11.72 2.56
N GLY A 112 1.24 -12.06 3.20
CA GLY A 112 1.04 -11.77 4.62
C GLY A 112 0.04 -12.72 5.26
N ILE A 113 -0.10 -12.56 6.58
CA ILE A 113 -1.12 -13.23 7.38
C ILE A 113 -2.10 -12.16 7.86
N GLY A 114 -3.38 -12.32 7.54
CA GLY A 114 -4.48 -11.53 8.12
C GLY A 114 -5.16 -12.32 9.25
N PHE A 115 -5.58 -11.63 10.30
CA PHE A 115 -6.23 -12.19 11.50
C PHE A 115 -7.64 -11.64 11.65
#